data_AF-A0A9D3V133-F1
#
_entry.id   AF-A0A9D3V133-F1
#
_cell.length_a   1.000
_cell.length_b   1.000
_cell.length_c   1.000
_cell.angle_alpha   90.00
_cell.angle_beta   90.00
_cell.angle_gamma   90.00
#
_symmetry.space_group_name_H-M   'P 1'
#
loop_
_entity.id
_entity.type
_entity.pdbx_description
1 polymer ?
#
loop_
_entity_poly.entity_id
_entity_poly.type
_entity_poly.pdbx_seq_one_letter_code
_entity_poly.pdbx_strand_id
1 'polypeptide(L)'
;MGKVAIGVAVVCGIAVAGAAAVGVHRKMKKSGRWVKAMEILKEFEEKCGTPIPKLKQMADAMIVEMHAGLASEGGSKLKMLISYVDHLPTGYAPLRRPLSTWLGWMIRVQLGGKGRGIVNQQFEEVSIPPS
;
A
#
# COMPACT_ATOMS: atom_id res chain seq x y z
N MET A 1 33.52 40.23 -52.42
CA MET A 1 32.71 40.09 -51.19
C MET A 1 31.59 39.03 -51.29
N GLY A 2 31.07 38.69 -52.48
CA GLY A 2 29.94 37.74 -52.61
C GLY A 2 30.19 36.26 -52.23
N LYS A 3 31.43 35.75 -52.32
CA LYS A 3 31.73 34.34 -51.99
C LYS A 3 31.69 34.03 -50.49
N VAL A 4 31.99 35.02 -49.64
CA VAL A 4 31.99 34.87 -48.18
C VAL A 4 30.57 34.91 -47.63
N ALA A 5 29.70 35.76 -48.18
CA ALA A 5 28.29 35.83 -47.80
C ALA A 5 27.52 34.52 -48.11
N ILE A 6 27.83 33.90 -49.26
CA ILE A 6 27.23 32.60 -49.64
C ILE A 6 27.72 31.48 -48.70
N GLY A 7 29.00 31.47 -48.33
CA GLY A 7 29.55 30.50 -47.38
C GLY A 7 28.93 30.59 -45.98
N VAL A 8 28.72 31.80 -45.47
CA VAL A 8 28.12 32.02 -44.14
C VAL A 8 26.63 31.64 -44.11
N ALA A 9 25.87 31.91 -45.18
CA ALA A 9 24.45 31.56 -45.27
C ALA A 9 24.21 30.04 -45.33
N VAL A 10 25.05 29.29 -46.05
CA VAL A 10 24.93 27.82 -46.16
C VAL A 10 25.26 27.13 -44.83
N VAL A 11 26.27 27.59 -44.10
CA VAL A 11 26.63 27.04 -42.79
C VAL A 11 25.54 27.30 -41.75
N CYS A 12 24.91 28.48 -41.78
CA CYS A 12 23.82 28.83 -40.86
C CYS A 12 22.55 28.00 -41.12
N GLY A 13 22.20 27.74 -42.38
CA GLY A 13 21.04 26.90 -42.75
C GLY A 13 21.16 25.44 -42.30
N ILE A 14 22.35 24.85 -42.40
CA ILE A 14 22.62 23.46 -41.99
C ILE A 14 22.56 23.32 -40.45
N ALA A 15 23.10 24.29 -39.71
CA ALA A 15 23.08 24.26 -38.24
C ALA A 15 21.66 24.33 -37.66
N VAL A 16 20.78 25.17 -38.25
CA VAL A 16 19.39 25.31 -37.81
C VAL A 16 18.57 24.05 -38.12
N ALA A 17 18.75 23.46 -39.30
CA ALA A 17 18.09 22.19 -39.65
C ALA A 17 18.52 21.03 -38.74
N GLY A 18 19.82 20.96 -38.40
CA GLY A 18 20.34 19.97 -37.45
C GLY A 18 19.77 20.12 -36.04
N ALA A 19 19.72 21.36 -35.52
CA ALA A 19 19.13 21.64 -34.21
C ALA A 19 17.62 21.30 -34.15
N ALA A 20 16.87 21.62 -35.21
CA ALA A 20 15.47 21.25 -35.34
C ALA A 20 15.28 19.73 -35.39
N ALA A 21 16.09 19.00 -36.17
CA ALA A 21 16.03 17.54 -36.25
C ALA A 21 16.33 16.87 -34.90
N VAL A 22 17.34 17.36 -34.16
CA VAL A 22 17.65 16.87 -32.81
C VAL A 22 16.53 17.20 -31.82
N GLY A 23 15.92 18.38 -31.93
CA GLY A 23 14.76 18.78 -31.14
C GLY A 23 13.56 17.86 -31.35
N VAL A 24 13.22 17.58 -32.62
CA VAL A 24 12.16 16.65 -33.01
C VAL A 24 12.48 15.24 -32.55
N HIS A 25 13.70 14.75 -32.74
CA HIS A 25 14.12 13.42 -32.30
C HIS A 25 14.07 13.27 -30.77
N ARG A 26 14.49 14.28 -30.00
CA ARG A 26 14.35 14.30 -28.54
C ARG A 26 12.89 14.34 -28.11
N LYS A 27 12.04 15.11 -28.79
CA LYS A 27 10.60 15.19 -28.52
C LYS A 27 9.92 13.84 -28.81
N MET A 28 10.24 13.20 -29.94
CA MET A 28 9.76 11.87 -30.31
C MET A 28 10.23 10.78 -29.33
N LYS A 29 11.49 10.83 -28.87
CA LYS A 29 11.99 9.88 -27.86
C LYS A 29 11.32 10.09 -26.50
N LYS A 30 11.08 11.34 -26.10
CA LYS A 30 10.32 11.64 -24.89
C LYS A 30 8.87 11.16 -25.03
N SER A 31 8.19 11.43 -26.14
CA SER A 31 6.81 10.98 -26.36
C SER A 31 6.71 9.46 -26.41
N GLY A 32 7.65 8.76 -27.05
CA GLY A 32 7.69 7.29 -27.05
C GLY A 32 7.86 6.70 -25.63
N ARG A 33 8.67 7.33 -24.77
CA ARG A 33 8.77 6.95 -23.35
C ARG A 33 7.46 7.20 -22.60
N TRP A 34 6.78 8.30 -22.87
CA TRP A 34 5.47 8.61 -22.27
C TRP A 34 4.40 7.62 -22.72
N VAL A 35 4.37 7.23 -23.99
CA VAL A 35 3.46 6.19 -24.51
C VAL A 35 3.68 4.88 -23.78
N LYS A 36 4.95 4.43 -23.66
CA LYS A 36 5.29 3.20 -22.94
C LYS A 36 4.94 3.26 -21.45
N ALA A 37 5.14 4.42 -20.81
CA ALA A 37 4.75 4.60 -19.41
C ALA A 37 3.23 4.56 -19.23
N MET A 38 2.47 5.14 -20.16
CA MET A 38 1.00 5.11 -20.13
C MET A 38 0.46 3.69 -20.37
N GLU A 39 1.12 2.91 -21.23
CA GLU A 39 0.79 1.50 -21.45
C GLU A 39 0.98 0.67 -20.17
N ILE A 40 2.11 0.85 -19.47
CA ILE A 40 2.37 0.19 -18.18
C ILE A 40 1.33 0.63 -17.14
N LEU A 41 1.00 1.92 -17.08
CA LEU A 41 0.01 2.45 -16.14
C LEU A 41 -1.39 1.84 -16.39
N LYS A 42 -1.78 1.72 -17.66
CA LYS A 42 -3.05 1.10 -18.04
C LYS A 42 -3.08 -0.38 -17.69
N GLU A 43 -2.01 -1.12 -18.00
CA GLU A 43 -1.90 -2.53 -17.62
C GLU A 43 -1.94 -2.71 -16.08
N PHE A 44 -1.29 -1.81 -15.35
CA PHE A 44 -1.31 -1.80 -13.89
C PHE A 44 -2.71 -1.51 -13.35
N GLU A 45 -3.41 -0.51 -13.89
CA GLU A 45 -4.78 -0.17 -13.52
C GLU A 45 -5.73 -1.36 -13.77
N GLU A 46 -5.62 -2.00 -14.93
CA GLU A 46 -6.44 -3.17 -15.28
C GLU A 46 -6.16 -4.36 -14.35
N LYS A 47 -4.89 -4.65 -14.05
CA LYS A 47 -4.50 -5.76 -13.15
C LYS A 47 -4.85 -5.49 -11.69
N CYS A 48 -4.69 -4.25 -11.23
CA CYS A 48 -5.00 -3.84 -9.86
C CYS A 48 -6.48 -3.51 -9.66
N GLY A 49 -7.27 -3.41 -10.74
CA GLY A 49 -8.70 -3.23 -10.67
C GLY A 49 -9.37 -4.30 -9.81
N THR A 50 -10.12 -3.85 -8.82
CA THR A 50 -10.93 -4.69 -7.93
C THR A 50 -12.40 -4.30 -8.03
N PRO A 51 -13.08 -4.62 -9.15
CA PRO A 51 -14.52 -4.39 -9.26
C PRO A 51 -15.27 -5.27 -8.26
N ILE A 52 -16.44 -4.82 -7.82
CA ILE A 52 -17.32 -5.52 -6.87
C ILE A 52 -17.47 -7.04 -7.15
N PRO A 53 -17.72 -7.52 -8.38
CA PRO A 53 -17.83 -8.96 -8.65
C PRO A 53 -16.55 -9.73 -8.31
N LYS A 54 -15.35 -9.16 -8.54
CA LYS A 54 -14.06 -9.79 -8.20
C LYS A 54 -13.86 -9.82 -6.69
N LEU A 55 -14.25 -8.77 -5.98
CA LEU A 55 -14.23 -8.73 -4.52
C LEU A 55 -15.16 -9.78 -3.92
N LYS A 56 -16.35 -9.99 -4.51
CA LYS A 56 -17.27 -11.04 -4.08
C LYS A 56 -16.66 -12.43 -4.26
N GLN A 57 -16.02 -12.70 -5.39
CA GLN A 57 -15.29 -13.96 -5.60
C GLN A 57 -14.16 -14.16 -4.59
N MET A 58 -13.41 -13.11 -4.25
CA MET A 58 -12.38 -13.18 -3.20
C MET A 58 -12.97 -13.48 -1.83
N ALA A 59 -14.10 -12.87 -1.47
CA ALA A 59 -14.80 -13.15 -0.22
C ALA A 59 -15.32 -14.60 -0.17
N ASP A 60 -15.92 -15.09 -1.27
CA ASP A 60 -16.38 -16.47 -1.37
C ASP A 60 -15.21 -17.47 -1.22
N ALA A 61 -14.07 -17.19 -1.84
CA ALA A 61 -12.85 -17.99 -1.69
C ALA A 61 -12.30 -17.95 -0.25
N MET A 62 -12.31 -16.78 0.41
CA MET A 62 -11.92 -16.65 1.81
C MET A 62 -12.82 -17.48 2.73
N ILE A 63 -14.13 -17.49 2.48
CA ILE A 63 -15.07 -18.31 3.25
C ILE A 63 -14.74 -19.79 3.12
N VAL A 64 -14.40 -20.28 1.92
CA VAL A 64 -14.00 -21.68 1.72
C VAL A 64 -12.72 -22.01 2.51
N GLU A 65 -11.70 -21.16 2.45
CA GLU A 65 -10.46 -21.36 3.21
C GLU A 65 -10.71 -21.31 4.73
N MET A 66 -11.63 -20.46 5.21
CA MET A 66 -12.00 -20.42 6.62
C MET A 66 -12.66 -21.72 7.07
N HIS A 67 -13.59 -22.26 6.27
CA HIS A 67 -14.22 -23.55 6.58
C HIS A 67 -13.19 -24.69 6.61
N ALA A 68 -12.28 -24.73 5.64
CA ALA A 68 -11.24 -25.74 5.59
C ALA A 68 -10.25 -25.63 6.76
N GLY A 69 -9.88 -24.42 7.18
CA GLY A 69 -9.00 -24.19 8.33
C GLY A 69 -9.64 -24.50 9.68
N LEU A 70 -10.96 -24.35 9.80
CA LEU A 70 -11.72 -24.75 10.99
C LEU A 70 -12.00 -26.26 11.04
N ALA A 71 -12.13 -26.92 9.88
CA ALA A 71 -12.39 -28.36 9.81
C ALA A 71 -11.17 -29.20 10.22
N SER A 72 -9.96 -28.71 9.96
CA SER A 72 -8.72 -29.41 10.32
C SER A 72 -7.56 -28.42 10.45
N GLU A 73 -6.69 -28.66 11.44
CA GLU A 73 -5.46 -27.88 11.60
C GLU A 73 -4.55 -28.08 10.38
N GLY A 74 -4.23 -26.98 9.70
CA GLY A 74 -3.49 -27.02 8.44
C GLY A 74 -4.33 -27.40 7.20
N GLY A 75 -5.65 -27.52 7.34
CA GLY A 75 -6.58 -27.81 6.23
C GLY A 75 -6.70 -26.68 5.20
N SER A 76 -6.19 -25.49 5.51
CA SER A 76 -6.15 -24.35 4.59
C SER A 76 -4.93 -23.47 4.87
N LYS A 77 -4.69 -22.47 4.01
CA LYS A 77 -3.64 -21.47 4.28
C LYS A 77 -3.97 -20.58 5.48
N LEU A 78 -5.25 -20.47 5.83
CA LEU A 78 -5.72 -19.78 7.03
C LEU A 78 -5.65 -20.73 8.21
N LYS A 79 -4.72 -20.48 9.13
CA LYS A 79 -4.49 -21.35 10.29
C LYS A 79 -5.67 -21.49 11.25
N MET A 80 -6.60 -20.52 11.23
CA MET A 80 -7.79 -20.48 12.08
C MET A 80 -7.53 -20.92 13.53
N LEU A 81 -6.47 -20.34 14.13
CA LEU A 81 -6.00 -20.72 15.47
C LEU A 81 -7.07 -20.44 16.53
N ILE A 82 -7.23 -21.38 17.46
CA ILE A 82 -8.12 -21.23 18.61
C ILE A 82 -7.49 -20.24 19.58
N SER A 83 -8.18 -19.13 19.84
CA SER A 83 -7.71 -18.07 20.76
C SER A 83 -7.90 -18.41 22.24
N TYR A 84 -8.66 -19.47 22.55
CA TYR A 84 -9.11 -19.84 23.91
C TYR A 84 -9.88 -18.71 24.60
N VAL A 85 -10.48 -17.80 23.83
CA VAL A 85 -11.34 -16.73 24.33
C VAL A 85 -12.79 -17.12 24.09
N ASP A 86 -13.43 -17.72 25.09
CA ASP A 86 -14.83 -18.14 25.01
C ASP A 86 -15.81 -17.03 25.39
N HIS A 87 -15.35 -16.08 26.22
CA HIS A 87 -16.17 -14.98 26.73
C HIS A 87 -15.54 -13.63 26.40
N LEU A 88 -16.18 -12.92 25.48
CA LEU A 88 -15.79 -11.55 25.14
C LEU A 88 -16.15 -10.57 26.29
N PRO A 89 -15.40 -9.47 26.46
CA PRO A 89 -15.67 -8.49 27.50
C PRO A 89 -17.07 -7.89 27.36
N THR A 90 -17.89 -8.08 28.39
CA THR A 90 -19.28 -7.58 28.45
C THR A 90 -19.40 -6.23 29.17
N GLY A 91 -18.28 -5.67 29.64
CA GLY A 91 -18.23 -4.39 30.36
C GLY A 91 -18.45 -4.47 31.88
N TYR A 92 -18.56 -5.68 32.46
CA TYR A 92 -18.80 -5.88 33.90
C TYR A 92 -17.54 -6.25 34.71
N ALA A 93 -16.46 -6.71 34.07
CA ALA A 93 -15.28 -7.22 34.76
C ALA A 93 -14.20 -6.14 35.01
N PRO A 94 -13.52 -6.11 36.17
CA PRO A 94 -12.35 -5.26 36.38
C PRO A 94 -11.18 -5.71 35.47
N LEU A 95 -10.57 -4.77 34.75
CA LEU A 95 -9.54 -5.09 33.77
C LEU A 95 -8.21 -5.47 34.43
N ARG A 96 -7.70 -6.66 34.10
CA ARG A 96 -6.36 -7.13 34.45
C ARG A 96 -5.40 -6.77 33.31
N ARG A 97 -4.28 -6.12 33.66
CA ARG A 97 -3.29 -5.43 32.79
C ARG A 97 -2.98 -6.13 31.45
N PRO A 98 -3.22 -5.50 30.29
CA PRO A 98 -2.58 -5.90 29.03
C PRO A 98 -1.14 -5.37 28.97
N LEU A 99 -0.18 -6.27 28.74
CA LEU A 99 1.19 -5.93 28.35
C LEU A 99 1.36 -6.35 26.89
N SER A 100 1.63 -5.40 25.98
CA SER A 100 2.00 -5.75 24.61
C SER A 100 3.53 -5.90 24.55
N THR A 101 3.99 -7.11 24.23
CA THR A 101 5.42 -7.47 24.27
C THR A 101 6.26 -6.82 23.17
N TRP A 102 5.65 -6.42 22.05
CA TRP A 102 6.39 -5.79 20.95
C TRP A 102 6.64 -4.30 21.21
N LEU A 103 5.62 -3.58 21.66
CA LEU A 103 5.65 -2.12 21.65
C LEU A 103 6.05 -1.51 23.00
N GLY A 104 6.28 -2.33 24.04
CA GLY A 104 6.67 -1.84 25.36
C GLY A 104 5.60 -0.99 26.04
N TRP A 105 4.36 -1.02 25.55
CA TRP A 105 3.30 -0.16 26.07
C TRP A 105 2.61 -0.83 27.25
N MET A 106 2.51 -0.08 28.34
CA MET A 106 1.68 -0.41 29.48
C MET A 106 0.38 0.38 29.41
N ILE A 107 -0.73 -0.34 29.36
CA ILE A 107 -2.06 0.26 29.40
C ILE A 107 -2.73 -0.12 30.73
N ARG A 108 -3.21 0.89 31.45
CA ARG A 108 -4.14 0.71 32.57
C ARG A 108 -5.46 1.35 32.21
N VAL A 109 -6.54 0.59 32.31
CA VAL A 109 -7.90 1.09 32.07
C VAL A 109 -8.73 0.79 33.30
N GLN A 110 -9.42 1.80 33.82
CA GLN A 110 -10.45 1.67 34.83
C GLN A 110 -11.81 1.61 34.14
N LEU A 111 -12.49 0.48 34.31
CA LEU A 111 -13.82 0.25 33.76
C LEU A 111 -14.88 0.65 34.79
N GLY A 112 -15.85 1.47 34.38
CA GLY A 112 -16.91 2.02 35.24
C GLY A 112 -18.13 1.12 35.43
N GLY A 113 -18.13 -0.06 34.80
CA GLY A 113 -19.28 -0.94 34.72
C GLY A 113 -20.31 -0.53 33.65
N LYS A 114 -21.46 -1.20 33.66
CA LYS A 114 -22.53 -1.04 32.67
C LYS A 114 -22.97 0.43 32.53
N GLY A 115 -22.95 0.95 31.31
CA GLY A 115 -23.41 2.30 30.96
C GLY A 115 -22.40 3.43 31.23
N ARG A 116 -21.32 3.18 31.97
CA ARG A 116 -20.26 4.18 32.24
C ARG A 116 -19.00 4.00 31.41
N GLY A 117 -18.85 2.85 30.74
CA GLY A 117 -17.74 2.61 29.83
C GLY A 117 -16.38 2.71 30.51
N ILE A 118 -15.44 3.38 29.87
CA ILE A 118 -14.08 3.64 30.40
C ILE A 118 -14.13 4.90 31.26
N VAL A 119 -13.76 4.78 32.53
CA VAL A 119 -13.73 5.89 33.48
C VAL A 119 -12.38 6.60 33.48
N ASN A 120 -11.29 5.84 33.34
CA ASN A 120 -9.95 6.38 33.29
C ASN A 120 -9.05 5.46 32.47
N GLN A 121 -8.14 6.04 31.68
CA GLN A 121 -7.16 5.30 30.91
C GLN A 121 -5.80 5.99 31.06
N GLN A 122 -4.81 5.20 31.46
CA GLN A 122 -3.41 5.62 31.53
C GLN A 122 -2.61 4.80 30.53
N PHE A 123 -1.71 5.48 29.85
CA PHE A 123 -0.79 4.93 28.88
C PHE A 123 0.63 5.30 29.30
N GLU A 124 1.51 4.31 29.43
CA GLU A 124 2.92 4.51 29.74
C GLU A 124 3.74 3.71 28.73
N GLU A 125 4.61 4.41 28.01
CA GLU A 125 5.55 3.80 27.08
C GLU A 125 6.81 3.43 27.86
N VAL A 126 7.06 2.13 27.99
CA VAL A 126 8.24 1.60 28.68
C VAL A 126 9.28 1.26 27.62
N SER A 127 10.41 1.96 27.67
CA SER A 127 11.55 1.67 26.79
C SER A 127 12.11 0.28 27.09
N ILE A 128 12.17 -0.58 26.08
CA ILE A 128 12.81 -1.89 26.20
C ILE A 128 14.33 -1.64 26.24
N PRO A 129 15.05 -2.08 27.30
CA PRO A 129 16.49 -1.90 27.37
C PRO A 129 17.18 -2.64 26.20
N PRO A 130 18.25 -2.07 25.62
CA PRO A 130 18.99 -2.72 24.55
C PRO A 130 19.61 -4.02 25.07
N SER A 131 19.47 -5.09 24.29
CA SER A 131 20.09 -6.41 24.51
C SER A 131 21.55 -6.43 24.11
#